data_AF-A0A5E6MJ78-F1
#
_entry.id   AF-A0A5E6MJ78-F1
#
_cell.length_a   1.000
_cell.length_b   1.000
_cell.length_c   1.000
_cell.angle_alpha   90.00
_cell.angle_beta   90.00
_cell.angle_gamma   90.00
#
_symmetry.space_group_name_H-M   'P 1'
#
loop_
_entity.id
_entity.type
_entity.pdbx_description
1 polymer ?
#
loop_
_entity_poly.entity_id
_entity_poly.type
_entity_poly.pdbx_seq_one_letter_code
_entity_poly.pdbx_strand_id
1 'polypeptide(L)' 'MHTRQTYTVLIPFPTGAGHWSVAGQELDLLDVEASALRTAGRLELTSVLNPTPKKAD' A
#
# COMPACT_ATOMS: atom_id res chain seq x y z
N MET A 1 -4.69 -7.71 -17.70
CA MET A 1 -4.99 -8.47 -16.46
C MET A 1 -4.57 -7.55 -15.33
N HIS A 2 -5.50 -7.01 -14.53
CA HIS A 2 -5.11 -6.12 -13.44
C HIS A 2 -4.83 -6.95 -12.19
N THR A 3 -3.58 -6.96 -11.74
CA THR A 3 -3.19 -7.61 -10.49
C THR A 3 -3.51 -6.68 -9.33
N ARG A 4 -4.43 -7.12 -8.47
CA ARG A 4 -4.67 -6.47 -7.17
C ARG A 4 -3.64 -6.99 -6.18
N GLN A 5 -3.09 -6.09 -5.39
CA GLN A 5 -2.08 -6.41 -4.39
C GLN A 5 -2.36 -5.60 -3.13
N THR A 6 -1.90 -6.12 -2.01
CA THR A 6 -1.97 -5.41 -0.73
C THR A 6 -0.81 -4.44 -0.62
N TYR A 7 -1.14 -3.18 -0.37
CA TYR A 7 -0.21 -2.10 -0.13
C TYR A 7 -0.41 -1.54 1.26
N THR A 8 0.68 -1.26 1.96
CA THR A 8 0.61 -0.55 3.24
C THR A 8 0.88 0.93 2.99
N VAL A 9 0.00 1.76 3.54
CA VAL A 9 0.14 3.21 3.47
C VAL A 9 1.29 3.65 4.37
N LEU A 10 2.28 4.31 3.80
CA LEU A 10 3.40 4.89 4.53
C LEU A 10 3.07 6.32 4.96
N ILE A 11 2.47 7.09 4.06
CA ILE A 11 2.12 8.50 4.26
C ILE A 11 0.63 8.68 3.99
N PRO A 12 -0.15 9.22 4.94
CA PRO A 12 -1.56 9.54 4.74
C PRO A 12 -1.80 10.35 3.46
N PHE A 13 -2.83 9.99 2.73
CA PHE A 13 -3.21 10.65 1.48
C PHE A 13 -4.73 10.70 1.34
N PRO A 14 -5.27 11.69 0.62
CA PRO A 14 -6.70 11.77 0.37
C PRO A 14 -7.13 10.64 -0.58
N THR A 15 -8.05 9.78 -0.13
CA THR A 15 -8.60 8.67 -0.94
C THR A 15 -9.79 9.11 -1.79
N GLY A 16 -10.35 10.28 -1.51
CA GLY A 16 -11.52 10.84 -2.21
C GLY A 16 -12.72 11.03 -1.28
N ALA A 17 -13.70 11.84 -1.71
CA ALA A 17 -14.94 12.12 -0.96
C ALA A 17 -14.74 12.64 0.49
N GLY A 18 -13.60 13.31 0.76
CA GLY A 18 -13.26 13.80 2.10
C GLY A 18 -12.60 12.75 3.00
N HIS A 19 -12.36 11.53 2.51
CA HIS A 19 -11.68 10.49 3.25
C HIS A 19 -10.16 10.57 3.08
N TRP A 20 -9.47 10.22 4.15
CA TRP A 20 -8.02 10.13 4.22
C TRP A 20 -7.61 8.72 4.60
N SER A 21 -6.57 8.23 3.94
CA SER A 21 -5.87 7.02 4.38
C SER A 21 -5.12 7.27 5.69
N VAL A 22 -4.93 6.21 6.46
CA VAL A 22 -4.16 6.23 7.70
C VAL A 22 -2.80 5.57 7.46
N ALA A 23 -1.72 6.09 8.06
CA ALA A 23 -0.42 5.45 8.00
C ALA A 23 -0.47 4.07 8.68
N GLY A 24 0.13 3.05 8.05
CA GLY A 24 0.06 1.65 8.49
C GLY A 24 -1.21 0.92 8.02
N GLN A 25 -2.17 1.60 7.41
CA GLN A 25 -3.36 0.94 6.84
C GLN A 25 -2.97 0.07 5.64
N GLU A 26 -3.49 -1.15 5.59
CA GLU A 26 -3.37 -2.04 4.44
C GLU A 26 -4.55 -1.82 3.49
N LEU A 27 -4.25 -1.60 2.21
CA LEU A 27 -5.22 -1.36 1.16
C LEU A 27 -5.01 -2.37 0.03
N ASP A 28 -6.08 -3.05 -0.37
CA ASP A 28 -6.09 -3.82 -1.62
C ASP A 28 -6.35 -2.85 -2.77
N LEU A 29 -5.33 -2.60 -3.59
CA LEU A 29 -5.39 -1.66 -4.70
C LEU A 29 -4.98 -2.33 -6.00
N LEU A 30 -5.51 -1.82 -7.10
CA LEU A 30 -5.01 -2.18 -8.43
C LEU A 30 -3.61 -1.61 -8.59
N ASP A 31 -2.72 -2.35 -9.25
CA ASP A 31 -1.36 -1.88 -9.55
C ASP A 31 -1.34 -0.50 -10.23
N VAL A 32 -2.31 -0.20 -11.09
CA VAL A 32 -2.43 1.10 -11.79
C VAL A 32 -2.73 2.25 -10.84
N GLU A 33 -3.55 2.02 -9.82
CA GLU A 33 -3.92 3.03 -8.82
C GLU A 33 -2.77 3.21 -7.82
N ALA A 34 -2.18 2.10 -7.40
CA ALA A 34 -1.03 2.09 -6.50
C ALA A 34 0.21 2.67 -7.16
N SER A 35 0.41 2.54 -8.47
CA SER A 35 1.61 3.01 -9.17
C SER A 35 1.83 4.52 -9.00
N ALA A 36 0.78 5.33 -9.09
CA ALA A 36 0.85 6.77 -8.82
C ALA A 36 1.21 7.06 -7.36
N LEU A 37 0.63 6.32 -6.42
CA LEU A 37 0.84 6.50 -4.99
C LEU A 37 2.21 6.00 -4.53
N ARG A 38 2.73 4.90 -5.09
CA ARG A 38 4.09 4.38 -4.90
C ARG A 38 5.13 5.33 -5.47
N THR A 39 4.91 5.85 -6.67
CA THR A 39 5.82 6.84 -7.29
C THR A 39 5.89 8.11 -6.44
N ALA A 40 4.78 8.49 -5.81
CA ALA A 40 4.75 9.59 -4.83
C ALA A 40 5.31 9.22 -3.44
N GLY A 41 5.75 7.98 -3.22
CA GLY A 41 6.27 7.48 -1.93
C GLY A 41 5.21 7.40 -0.82
N ARG A 42 3.92 7.35 -1.16
CA ARG A 42 2.82 7.38 -0.18
C ARG A 42 2.44 6.01 0.36
N LEU A 43 2.68 4.96 -0.42
CA LEU A 43 2.43 3.57 -0.04
C LEU A 43 3.46 2.66 -0.70
N GLU A 44 3.60 1.45 -0.18
CA GLU A 44 4.51 0.42 -0.67
C GLU A 44 3.82 -0.94 -0.55
N LEU A 45 4.23 -1.93 -1.35
CA LEU A 45 3.73 -3.31 -1.24
C LEU A 45 3.93 -3.83 0.18
N THR A 46 2.89 -4.39 0.79
CA THR A 46 3.00 -5.00 2.13
C THR A 46 4.03 -6.12 2.13
N SER A 47 4.13 -6.90 1.05
CA SER A 47 5.16 -7.94 0.89
C SER A 47 6.59 -7.39 0.86
N VAL A 48 6.79 -6.14 0.43
CA VAL A 48 8.11 -5.47 0.44
C VAL A 48 8.44 -4.94 1.84
N LEU A 49 7.42 -4.50 2.59
CA LEU A 49 7.55 -3.94 3.93
C LEU A 49 7.65 -4.98 5.04
N ASN A 50 6.98 -6.12 4.87
CA ASN A 50 7.18 -7.32 5.67
C ASN A 50 7.98 -8.36 4.87
N PRO A 51 9.26 -8.12 4.54
CA PRO A 51 10.13 -9.12 3.95
C PRO A 51 10.60 -10.09 5.05
N THR A 52 9.69 -10.57 5.91
CA THR A 52 10.04 -11.63 6.84
C THR A 52 10.17 -12.91 6.02
N PRO A 53 11.35 -13.58 5.96
CA PRO A 53 11.29 -15.02 6.02
C PRO A 53 10.63 -15.30 7.36
N LYS A 54 9.56 -16.09 7.36
CA LYS A 54 9.05 -16.71 8.58
C LYS A 54 10.15 -17.63 9.12
N LYS A 55 11.18 -17.08 9.79
CA LYS A 55 12.08 -17.86 10.63
C LYS A 55 11.38 -17.92 11.98
N ALA A 56 10.85 -19.10 12.23
CA ALA A 56 10.34 -19.53 13.52
C ALA A 56 11.36 -19.21 14.64
N ASP A 57 10.84 -18.78 15.78
CA ASP A 57 11.36 -19.12 17.10
C ASP A 57 10.24 -19.90 17.81
#